data_AF-A0A967MGG4-F1
#
_entry.id   AF-A0A967MGG4-F1
#
_cell.length_a   1.000
_cell.length_b   1.000
_cell.length_c   1.000
_cell.angle_alpha   90.00
_cell.angle_beta   90.00
_cell.angle_gamma   90.00
#
_symmetry.space_group_name_H-M   'P 1'
#
loop_
_entity.id
_entity.type
_entity.pdbx_description
1 polymer ?
#
loop_
_entity_poly.entity_id
_entity_poly.type
_entity_poly.pdbx_seq_one_letter_code
_entity_poly.pdbx_strand_id
1 'polypeptide(L)' 'LARDRLGIKPLYYSEIDHGLRFASSLPALLRSGGIDTEIDATALHYYMTFHSVV' A
#
# COMPACT_ATOMS: atom_id res chain seq x y z
N LEU A 1 -7.71 10.78 5.60
CA LEU A 1 -6.36 10.18 5.39
C LEU A 1 -5.45 11.25 4.82
N ALA A 2 -4.24 11.40 5.35
CA ALA A 2 -3.29 12.41 4.88
C ALA A 2 -1.86 11.85 4.89
N ARG A 3 -1.07 12.27 3.91
CA ARG A 3 0.37 12.01 3.81
C ARG A 3 1.12 13.31 4.04
N ASP A 4 2.31 13.22 4.60
CA ASP A 4 3.21 14.36 4.60
C ASP A 4 3.63 14.70 3.17
N ARG A 5 3.94 15.97 2.92
CA ARG A 5 4.22 16.47 1.57
C ARG A 5 5.46 15.83 0.92
N LEU A 6 6.39 15.32 1.72
CA LEU A 6 7.61 14.67 1.26
C LEU A 6 7.46 13.15 1.15
N GLY A 7 6.33 12.58 1.60
CA GLY A 7 6.11 11.14 1.62
C GLY A 7 6.98 10.36 2.60
N ILE A 8 7.49 10.99 3.66
CA ILE A 8 8.36 10.38 4.68
C ILE A 8 7.64 9.30 5.50
N LYS A 9 6.38 9.51 5.88
CA LYS A 9 5.62 8.58 6.73
C LYS A 9 4.73 7.66 5.89
N PRO A 10 5.03 6.35 5.80
CA PRO A 10 4.27 5.44 4.94
C PRO A 10 2.79 5.42 5.30
N LEU A 11 1.95 5.28 4.28
CA LEU A 11 0.52 5.06 4.43
C LEU A 11 0.12 3.97 3.45
N TYR A 12 -0.26 2.82 3.98
CA TYR A 12 -0.84 1.71 3.24
C TYR A 12 -2.34 1.71 3.44
N TYR A 13 -3.10 1.40 2.40
CA TYR A 13 -4.55 1.26 2.49
C TYR A 13 -5.06 0.12 1.60
N SER A 14 -6.24 -0.39 1.92
CA SER A 14 -6.99 -1.33 1.09
C SER A 14 -8.46 -0.95 1.15
N GLU A 15 -9.09 -0.92 -0.02
CA GLU A 15 -10.55 -0.89 -0.12
C GLU A 15 -11.11 -2.26 0.27
N ILE A 16 -12.28 -2.25 0.89
CA ILE A 16 -13.08 -3.42 1.27
C ILE A 16 -14.55 -3.10 0.96
N ASP A 17 -15.40 -4.12 0.88
CA ASP A 17 -16.80 -4.00 0.40
C ASP A 17 -17.57 -2.76 0.91
N HIS A 18 -17.41 -2.42 2.20
CA HIS A 18 -18.11 -1.30 2.84
C HIS A 18 -17.17 -0.35 3.59
N GLY A 19 -15.93 -0.21 3.14
CA GLY A 19 -15.03 0.73 3.80
C GLY A 19 -13.60 0.72 3.29
N LEU A 20 -12.74 1.30 4.13
CA LEU A 20 -11.33 1.51 3.83
C LEU A 20 -10.52 1.15 5.06
N ARG A 21 -9.53 0.27 4.90
CA ARG A 21 -8.54 -0.04 5.93
C ARG A 21 -7.27 0.73 5.63
N PHE A 22 -6.59 1.21 6.66
CA PHE A 22 -5.32 1.92 6.52
C PHE A 22 -4.37 1.60 7.67
N ALA A 23 -3.07 1.64 7.40
CA ALA A 23 -2.02 1.48 8.39
C ALA A 23 -0.74 2.20 7.98
N SER A 24 0.12 2.51 8.94
CA SER A 24 1.45 3.09 8.68
C SER A 24 2.52 2.03 8.34
N SER A 25 2.17 0.74 8.34
CA SER A 25 3.04 -0.36 7.93
C SER A 25 2.24 -1.47 7.23
N LEU A 26 2.86 -2.10 6.23
CA LEU A 26 2.24 -3.21 5.50
C LEU A 26 1.88 -4.39 6.42
N PRO A 27 2.74 -4.85 7.36
CA PRO A 27 2.38 -5.93 8.26
C PRO A 27 1.16 -5.63 9.14
N ALA A 28 0.98 -4.38 9.59
CA ALA A 28 -0.19 -4.00 10.38
C ALA A 28 -1.47 -4.06 9.54
N LEU A 29 -1.41 -3.66 8.27
CA LEU A 29 -2.54 -3.78 7.35
C LEU A 29 -2.91 -5.25 7.09
N LEU A 30 -1.92 -6.09 6.76
CA LEU A 30 -2.14 -7.51 6.41
C LEU A 30 -2.65 -8.35 7.58
N ARG A 31 -2.29 -8.00 8.82
CA ARG A 31 -2.82 -8.68 10.03
C ARG A 31 -4.34 -8.56 10.18
N SER A 32 -4.99 -7.63 9.49
CA SER A 32 -6.45 -7.52 9.48
C SER A 32 -7.16 -8.63 8.69
N GLY A 33 -6.43 -9.40 7.88
CA GLY A 33 -6.96 -10.49 7.06
C GLY A 33 -7.89 -10.04 5.93
N GLY A 34 -8.26 -10.94 5.01
CA GLY A 34 -9.20 -10.62 3.92
C GLY A 34 -8.69 -9.59 2.91
N ILE A 35 -7.37 -9.45 2.79
CA ILE A 35 -6.68 -8.65 1.78
C ILE A 35 -5.94 -9.63 0.89
N ASP A 36 -6.12 -9.51 -0.42
CA ASP A 36 -5.36 -10.29 -1.40
C ASP A 36 -3.89 -9.86 -1.37
N THR A 37 -2.99 -10.85 -1.31
CA THR A 37 -1.54 -10.64 -1.25
C THR A 37 -0.82 -11.14 -2.50
N GLU A 38 -1.56 -11.52 -3.54
CA GLU A 38 -0.98 -11.83 -4.84
C GLU A 38 -0.29 -10.60 -5.44
N ILE A 39 0.80 -10.85 -6.17
CA ILE A 39 1.55 -9.78 -6.82
C ILE A 39 0.82 -9.35 -8.09
N ASP A 40 0.35 -8.11 -8.11
CA ASP A 40 -0.16 -7.48 -9.33
C ASP A 40 1.01 -7.14 -10.27
N ALA A 41 1.02 -7.76 -11.46
CA ALA A 41 2.08 -7.56 -12.46
C ALA A 41 2.14 -6.12 -13.00
N THR A 42 1.01 -5.42 -13.06
CA THR A 42 0.93 -4.01 -13.48
C THR A 42 1.49 -3.09 -12.40
N ALA A 43 1.13 -3.32 -11.14
CA ALA A 43 1.69 -2.58 -10.01
C ALA A 43 3.20 -2.82 -9.88
N LEU A 44 3.66 -4.06 -10.10
CA LEU A 44 5.08 -4.40 -10.15
C LEU A 44 5.80 -3.65 -11.28
N HIS A 45 5.21 -3.59 -12.48
CA HIS A 45 5.77 -2.83 -13.59
C HIS A 45 5.90 -1.33 -13.26
N TYR A 46 4.90 -0.72 -12.62
CA TYR A 46 4.97 0.67 -12.18
C TYR A 46 6.05 0.90 -11.10
N TYR A 47 6.15 -0.02 -10.14
CA TYR A 47 7.17 0.04 -9.10
C TYR A 47 8.58 0.04 -9.69
N MET A 48 8.83 -0.84 -10.67
CA MET A 48 10.13 -1.01 -11.34
C MET A 48 10.45 0.10 -12.35
N THR A 49 9.44 0.79 -12.89
CA THR A 49 9.63 1.89 -13.85
C THR A 49 9.89 3.23 -13.14
N PHE A 50 9.33 3.42 -11.95
CA PHE A 50 9.77 4.51 -11.08
C PHE A 50 11.24 4.25 -10.70
N HIS A 51 12.10 5.27 -10.69
CA HIS A 51 13.44 5.24 -10.05
C HIS A 51 13.34 5.05 -8.51
N SER A 52 12.47 4.14 -8.05
CA SER A 52 12.21 3.79 -6.66
C SER A 52 13.36 2.99 -6.05
N VAL A 53 14.23 2.44 -6.89
CA VAL A 53 15.44 1.72 -6.51
C VAL A 53 16.65 2.49 -7.02
N VAL A 54 17.21 3.34 -6.16
CA VAL A 54 18.57 3.89 -6.26
C VAL A 54 19.22 3.80 -4.89
#